data_AF-A0A9N9R256-F1
#
_entry.id   AF-A0A9N9R256-F1
#
_cell.length_a   1.000
_cell.length_b   1.000
_cell.length_c   1.000
_cell.angle_alpha   90.00
_cell.angle_beta   90.00
_cell.angle_gamma   90.00
#
_symmetry.space_group_name_H-M   'P 1'
#
loop_
_entity.id
_entity.type
_entity.pdbx_description
1 polymer ?
#
loop_
_entity_poly.entity_id
_entity_poly.type
_entity_poly.pdbx_seq_one_letter_code
_entity_poly.pdbx_strand_id
1 'polypeptide(L)'
;MPRVKIDYIVSFSSEDSENPASNLLSWEVSKKRWLCAKGEPSCSVVLQLTKAVKISAIHIGAHNAAFVEVLVGRSEKPNEPFQVLLPSSVFLSPSESRRAEGVERVRSFSEPLLTGAGGAQRWDRVRLVCSQPYNKHCKYGLSFVQIYEPESLELAMAPSPGGSSEDEFKPGELFAAHRNNSQQSNSDTGCHHSPH
;
A
#
# COMPACT_ATOMS: atom_id res chain seq x y z
N MET A 1 2.54 5.52 -2.93
CA MET A 1 1.97 4.21 -2.52
C MET A 1 2.71 3.65 -1.30
N PRO A 2 2.11 3.64 -0.10
CA PRO A 2 2.76 3.14 1.11
C PRO A 2 2.91 1.61 1.08
N ARG A 3 4.04 1.12 1.61
CA ARG A 3 4.23 -0.32 1.80
C ARG A 3 3.57 -0.80 3.09
N VAL A 4 2.94 -1.95 3.02
CA VAL A 4 2.22 -2.59 4.13
C VAL A 4 3.14 -3.58 4.83
N LYS A 5 3.15 -3.54 6.16
CA LYS A 5 3.94 -4.45 7.00
C LYS A 5 3.22 -5.78 7.19
N ILE A 6 3.98 -6.86 7.02
CA ILE A 6 3.55 -8.21 7.38
C ILE A 6 3.90 -8.41 8.86
N ASP A 7 2.92 -8.87 9.64
CA ASP A 7 3.05 -9.05 11.08
C ASP A 7 3.68 -10.40 11.41
N TYR A 8 3.04 -11.50 10.99
CA TYR A 8 3.52 -12.86 11.23
C TYR A 8 3.03 -13.86 10.16
N ILE A 9 3.60 -15.06 10.19
CA ILE A 9 3.17 -16.20 9.36
C ILE A 9 2.03 -16.93 10.07
N VAL A 10 0.85 -16.99 9.44
CA VAL A 10 -0.33 -17.68 9.98
C VAL A 10 -0.19 -19.20 9.84
N SER A 11 0.21 -19.65 8.64
CA SER A 11 0.38 -21.07 8.33
C SER A 11 1.21 -21.24 7.06
N PHE A 12 1.82 -22.39 6.89
CA PHE A 12 2.48 -22.81 5.65
C PHE A 12 2.19 -24.29 5.40
N SER A 13 2.24 -24.71 4.14
CA SER A 13 2.06 -26.13 3.79
C SER A 13 3.38 -26.88 3.73
N SER A 14 4.48 -26.19 3.43
CA SER A 14 5.81 -26.79 3.30
C SER A 14 6.87 -25.69 3.45
N GLU A 15 7.97 -26.01 4.12
CA GLU A 15 9.14 -25.13 4.23
C GLU A 15 10.43 -25.95 4.38
N ASP A 16 11.54 -25.32 4.01
CA ASP A 16 12.90 -25.83 4.19
C ASP A 16 13.49 -25.32 5.51
N SER A 17 14.22 -26.18 6.23
CA SER A 17 14.76 -25.86 7.57
C SER A 17 15.74 -24.69 7.57
N GLU A 18 16.48 -24.48 6.48
CA GLU A 18 17.43 -23.36 6.35
C GLU A 18 16.74 -22.10 5.77
N ASN A 19 15.59 -22.27 5.12
CA ASN A 19 14.86 -21.22 4.41
C ASN A 19 13.37 -21.20 4.79
N PRO A 20 13.05 -20.94 6.07
CA PRO A 20 11.69 -20.98 6.59
C PRO A 20 10.81 -19.82 6.06
N ALA A 21 9.50 -19.96 6.20
CA ALA A 21 8.52 -18.96 5.79
C ALA A 21 8.71 -17.61 6.50
N SER A 22 9.24 -17.63 7.72
CA SER A 22 9.54 -16.42 8.53
C SER A 22 10.53 -15.46 7.86
N ASN A 23 11.31 -15.92 6.89
CA ASN A 23 12.21 -15.07 6.11
C ASN A 23 11.45 -14.02 5.28
N LEU A 24 10.19 -14.27 4.91
CA LEU A 24 9.34 -13.31 4.18
C LEU A 24 8.88 -12.13 5.03
N LEU A 25 9.02 -12.20 6.35
CA LEU A 25 8.70 -11.11 7.27
C LEU A 25 9.72 -9.96 7.20
N SER A 26 10.88 -10.20 6.58
CA SER A 26 11.91 -9.19 6.40
C SER A 26 11.35 -7.99 5.64
N TRP A 27 11.50 -6.81 6.23
CA TRP A 27 11.16 -5.57 5.53
C TRP A 27 12.09 -5.40 4.33
N GLU A 28 13.40 -5.54 4.46
CA GLU A 28 14.29 -5.36 3.31
C GLU A 28 14.38 -6.63 2.45
N VAL A 29 14.60 -6.43 1.14
CA VAL A 29 14.97 -7.51 0.23
C VAL A 29 16.36 -7.99 0.65
N SER A 30 16.40 -9.15 1.30
CA SER A 30 17.63 -9.74 1.80
C SER A 30 18.00 -10.98 0.97
N LYS A 31 19.14 -11.59 1.29
CA LYS A 31 19.51 -12.89 0.71
C LYS A 31 18.70 -14.06 1.29
N LYS A 32 17.89 -13.82 2.33
CA LYS A 32 17.04 -14.84 2.93
C LYS A 32 15.80 -15.05 2.07
N ARG A 33 15.36 -16.30 1.97
CA ARG A 33 14.25 -16.71 1.11
C ARG A 33 13.38 -17.70 1.88
N TRP A 34 12.13 -17.82 1.46
CA TRP A 34 11.32 -18.98 1.81
C TRP A 34 11.40 -19.98 0.68
N LEU A 35 11.87 -21.20 1.00
CA LEU A 35 11.91 -22.31 0.06
C LEU A 35 11.02 -23.43 0.55
N CYS A 36 10.45 -24.16 -0.39
CA CYS A 36 9.62 -25.32 -0.11
C CYS A 36 10.47 -26.57 0.06
N ALA A 37 9.95 -27.54 0.80
CA ALA A 37 10.64 -28.81 0.97
C ALA A 37 10.88 -29.50 -0.39
N LYS A 38 12.00 -30.22 -0.49
CA LYS A 38 12.41 -30.87 -1.73
C LYS A 38 11.38 -31.92 -2.17
N GLY A 39 10.96 -31.87 -3.43
CA GLY A 39 10.07 -32.86 -4.04
C GLY A 39 8.58 -32.48 -4.03
N GLU A 40 8.19 -31.41 -3.33
CA GLU A 40 6.82 -30.89 -3.37
C GLU A 40 6.53 -30.24 -4.73
N PRO A 41 5.36 -30.49 -5.35
CA PRO A 41 5.01 -29.85 -6.63
C PRO A 41 4.48 -28.42 -6.43
N SER A 42 3.89 -28.15 -5.27
CA SER A 42 3.29 -26.87 -4.90
C SER A 42 3.38 -26.65 -3.40
N CYS A 43 3.49 -25.39 -3.00
CA CYS A 43 3.54 -25.00 -1.60
C CYS A 43 2.83 -23.66 -1.41
N SER A 44 2.37 -23.42 -0.19
CA SER A 44 1.64 -22.23 0.16
C SER A 44 2.06 -21.68 1.52
N VAL A 45 1.99 -20.37 1.66
CA VAL A 45 2.20 -19.64 2.91
C VAL A 45 1.08 -18.62 3.07
N VAL A 46 0.58 -18.48 4.29
CA VAL A 46 -0.44 -17.50 4.66
C VAL A 46 0.21 -16.49 5.60
N LEU A 47 0.12 -15.22 5.21
CA LEU A 47 0.71 -14.07 5.87
C LEU A 47 -0.41 -13.26 6.52
N GLN A 48 -0.19 -12.79 7.75
CA GLN A 48 -1.04 -11.81 8.40
C GLN A 48 -0.42 -10.42 8.23
N LEU A 49 -1.19 -9.45 7.75
CA LEU A 49 -0.83 -8.05 7.69
C LEU A 49 -1.14 -7.36 9.01
N THR A 50 -0.42 -6.29 9.32
CA THR A 50 -0.64 -5.51 10.56
C THR A 50 -1.98 -4.79 10.59
N LYS A 51 -2.59 -4.53 9.42
CA LYS A 51 -3.91 -3.92 9.27
C LYS A 51 -4.59 -4.42 8.00
N ALA A 52 -5.93 -4.39 8.00
CA ALA A 52 -6.72 -4.63 6.79
C ALA A 52 -6.59 -3.45 5.81
N VAL A 53 -6.07 -3.71 4.62
CA VAL A 53 -5.75 -2.69 3.61
C VAL A 53 -6.32 -3.05 2.25
N LYS A 54 -6.59 -2.01 1.43
CA LYS A 54 -6.83 -2.21 0.00
C LYS A 54 -5.46 -2.40 -0.65
N ILE A 55 -5.28 -3.48 -1.41
CA ILE A 55 -4.00 -3.77 -2.07
C ILE A 55 -4.01 -3.13 -3.46
N SER A 56 -3.09 -2.21 -3.71
CA SER A 56 -2.93 -1.53 -5.00
C SER A 56 -1.83 -2.13 -5.86
N ALA A 57 -0.78 -2.66 -5.22
CA ALA A 57 0.30 -3.33 -5.92
C ALA A 57 0.95 -4.41 -5.05
N ILE A 58 1.50 -5.42 -5.72
CA ILE A 58 2.31 -6.48 -5.11
C ILE A 58 3.57 -6.68 -5.95
N HIS A 59 4.73 -6.65 -5.30
CA HIS A 59 5.99 -7.06 -5.90
C HIS A 59 6.39 -8.42 -5.32
N ILE A 60 6.72 -9.35 -6.21
CA ILE A 60 7.07 -10.72 -5.85
C ILE A 60 8.43 -11.04 -6.45
N GLY A 61 9.39 -11.38 -5.60
CA GLY A 61 10.63 -12.02 -6.01
C GLY A 61 10.47 -13.53 -5.89
N ALA A 62 10.43 -14.24 -7.01
CA ALA A 62 10.38 -15.69 -7.06
C ALA A 62 11.78 -16.29 -7.15
N HIS A 63 11.97 -17.45 -6.52
CA HIS A 63 13.17 -18.26 -6.63
C HIS A 63 12.80 -19.63 -7.21
N ASN A 64 13.19 -19.93 -8.45
CA ASN A 64 12.88 -21.16 -9.19
C ASN A 64 11.38 -21.53 -9.27
N ALA A 65 10.45 -20.69 -8.81
CA ALA A 65 9.02 -20.97 -8.93
C ALA A 65 8.57 -20.74 -10.37
N ALA A 66 7.89 -21.72 -10.97
CA ALA A 66 7.33 -21.58 -12.31
C ALA A 66 6.08 -20.72 -12.30
N PHE A 67 5.21 -20.93 -11.31
CA PHE A 67 3.98 -20.16 -11.15
C PHE A 67 3.85 -19.65 -9.72
N VAL A 68 3.29 -18.45 -9.59
CA VAL A 68 2.90 -17.87 -8.31
C VAL A 68 1.49 -17.32 -8.42
N GLU A 69 0.65 -17.66 -7.45
CA GLU A 69 -0.71 -17.16 -7.26
C GLU A 69 -0.81 -16.42 -5.93
N VAL A 70 -1.62 -15.36 -5.89
CA VAL A 70 -1.90 -14.59 -4.68
C VAL A 70 -3.38 -14.62 -4.40
N LEU A 71 -3.74 -15.08 -3.22
CA LEU A 71 -5.10 -15.05 -2.71
C LEU A 71 -5.17 -14.20 -1.45
N VAL A 72 -6.36 -13.68 -1.16
CA VAL A 72 -6.63 -12.76 -0.05
C VAL A 72 -7.83 -13.23 0.76
N GLY A 73 -7.81 -12.93 2.05
CA GLY A 73 -8.85 -13.31 2.99
C GLY A 73 -8.90 -12.37 4.19
N ARG A 74 -9.90 -12.56 5.06
CA ARG A 74 -10.04 -11.80 6.30
C ARG A 74 -9.79 -12.68 7.51
N SER A 75 -9.04 -12.18 8.49
CA SER A 75 -8.81 -12.90 9.75
C SER A 75 -10.09 -13.06 10.58
N GLU A 76 -11.01 -12.10 10.50
CA GLU A 76 -12.33 -12.12 11.14
C GLU A 76 -13.18 -13.32 10.70
N LYS A 77 -12.95 -13.81 9.49
CA LYS A 77 -13.72 -14.89 8.86
C LYS A 77 -12.81 -15.99 8.32
N PRO A 78 -12.14 -16.74 9.20
CA PRO A 78 -11.12 -17.72 8.81
C PRO A 78 -11.69 -18.91 8.02
N ASN A 79 -13.01 -19.15 8.11
CA ASN A 79 -13.70 -20.24 7.42
C ASN A 79 -14.17 -19.85 6.01
N GLU A 80 -14.15 -18.56 5.64
CA GLU A 80 -14.46 -18.15 4.28
C GLU A 80 -13.31 -18.52 3.32
N PRO A 81 -13.61 -18.94 2.08
CA PRO A 81 -12.58 -19.24 1.11
C PRO A 81 -11.79 -17.98 0.75
N PHE A 82 -10.48 -18.15 0.56
CA PHE A 82 -9.63 -17.07 0.03
C PHE A 82 -10.09 -16.68 -1.37
N GLN A 83 -10.09 -15.38 -1.65
CA GLN A 83 -10.41 -14.82 -2.96
C GLN A 83 -9.14 -14.63 -3.77
N VAL A 84 -9.17 -14.94 -5.07
CA VAL A 84 -8.01 -14.75 -5.93
C VAL A 84 -7.79 -13.26 -6.14
N LEU A 85 -6.63 -12.74 -5.74
CA LEU A 85 -6.21 -11.35 -6.01
C LEU A 85 -5.34 -11.28 -7.26
N LEU A 86 -4.41 -12.22 -7.42
CA LEU A 86 -3.59 -12.39 -8.61
C LEU A 86 -3.72 -13.85 -9.06
N PRO A 87 -4.29 -14.11 -10.25
CA PRO A 87 -4.35 -15.46 -10.78
C PRO A 87 -2.94 -16.02 -11.01
N SER A 88 -2.84 -17.35 -11.10
CA SER A 88 -1.58 -18.06 -11.32
C SER A 88 -0.76 -17.42 -12.46
N SER A 89 0.32 -16.75 -12.07
CA SER A 89 1.16 -15.95 -12.94
C SER A 89 2.45 -16.67 -13.23
N VAL A 90 2.83 -16.74 -14.51
CA VAL A 90 4.06 -17.41 -14.95
C VAL A 90 5.27 -16.56 -14.56
N PHE A 91 6.19 -17.15 -13.81
CA PHE A 91 7.53 -16.61 -13.59
C PHE A 91 8.53 -17.32 -14.49
N LEU A 92 8.51 -18.65 -14.58
CA LEU A 92 9.40 -19.40 -15.46
C LEU A 92 8.61 -20.23 -16.47
N SER A 93 9.07 -20.22 -17.72
CA SER A 93 8.58 -21.15 -18.74
C SER A 93 8.99 -22.59 -18.41
N PRO A 94 8.32 -23.60 -19.01
CA PRO A 94 8.71 -25.00 -18.83
C PRO A 94 10.16 -25.28 -19.26
N SER A 95 10.64 -24.61 -20.32
CA SER A 95 12.02 -24.73 -20.81
C SER A 95 13.04 -24.16 -19.83
N GLU A 96 12.80 -22.95 -19.30
CA GLU A 96 13.66 -22.32 -18.29
C GLU A 96 13.72 -23.16 -17.02
N SER A 97 12.56 -23.66 -16.56
CA SER A 97 12.45 -24.48 -15.36
C SER A 97 13.27 -25.78 -15.45
N ARG A 98 13.25 -26.45 -16.61
CA ARG A 98 14.04 -27.68 -16.84
C ARG A 98 15.54 -27.42 -16.92
N ARG A 99 15.95 -26.26 -17.44
CA ARG A 99 17.36 -25.87 -17.59
C ARG A 99 17.94 -25.19 -16.34
N ALA A 100 17.11 -24.94 -15.33
CA ALA A 100 17.45 -24.12 -14.16
C ALA A 100 17.99 -22.73 -14.55
N GLU A 101 17.45 -22.16 -15.62
CA GLU A 101 17.73 -20.80 -16.07
C GLU A 101 16.72 -19.82 -15.47
N GLY A 102 17.16 -18.61 -15.11
CA GLY A 102 16.27 -17.62 -14.51
C GLY A 102 15.91 -17.90 -13.06
N VAL A 103 16.86 -18.44 -12.28
CA VAL A 103 16.67 -18.83 -10.87
C VAL A 103 15.98 -17.77 -10.02
N GLU A 104 16.26 -16.49 -10.26
CA GLU A 104 15.62 -15.37 -9.57
C GLU A 104 14.84 -14.52 -10.58
N ARG A 105 13.55 -14.28 -10.31
CA ARG A 105 12.73 -13.42 -11.15
C ARG A 105 11.78 -12.58 -10.32
N VAL A 106 11.85 -11.27 -10.53
CA VAL A 106 10.97 -10.31 -9.87
C VAL A 106 9.88 -9.87 -10.83
N ARG A 107 8.64 -9.83 -10.36
CA ARG A 107 7.52 -9.24 -11.10
C ARG A 107 6.73 -8.32 -10.18
N SER A 108 6.30 -7.21 -10.74
CA SER A 108 5.43 -6.23 -10.10
C SER A 108 4.05 -6.29 -10.73
N PHE A 109 3.02 -6.36 -9.89
CA PHE A 109 1.62 -6.41 -10.28
C PHE A 109 0.91 -5.21 -9.68
N SER A 110 0.38 -4.31 -10.50
CA SER A 110 -0.39 -3.14 -10.08
C SER A 110 -1.89 -3.36 -10.30
N GLU A 111 -2.75 -2.46 -9.81
CA GLU A 111 -4.23 -2.56 -9.86
C GLU A 111 -4.82 -3.15 -11.16
N PRO A 112 -4.38 -2.79 -12.38
CA PRO A 112 -4.95 -3.37 -13.62
C PRO A 112 -4.70 -4.87 -13.80
N LEU A 113 -3.68 -5.42 -13.14
CA LEU A 113 -3.32 -6.83 -13.16
C LEU A 113 -3.92 -7.62 -11.99
N LEU A 114 -4.49 -6.92 -11.00
CA LEU A 114 -5.19 -7.52 -9.88
C LEU A 114 -6.65 -7.77 -10.27
N THR A 115 -7.26 -8.82 -9.71
CA THR A 115 -8.68 -9.09 -9.96
C THR A 115 -9.55 -7.97 -9.38
N GLY A 116 -10.61 -7.57 -10.09
CA GLY A 116 -11.49 -6.50 -9.61
C GLY A 116 -12.18 -6.81 -8.27
N ALA A 117 -12.56 -8.07 -8.04
CA ALA A 117 -13.20 -8.50 -6.79
C ALA A 117 -12.23 -8.47 -5.59
N GLY A 118 -11.01 -8.99 -5.77
CA GLY A 118 -9.97 -8.97 -4.75
C GLY A 118 -9.39 -7.56 -4.53
N GLY A 119 -9.20 -6.77 -5.58
CA GLY A 119 -8.60 -5.44 -5.50
C GLY A 119 -9.51 -4.38 -4.88
N ALA A 120 -10.84 -4.52 -4.95
CA ALA A 120 -11.79 -3.51 -4.44
C ALA A 120 -11.95 -3.51 -2.92
N GLN A 121 -11.68 -4.64 -2.26
CA GLN A 121 -11.92 -4.83 -0.83
C GLN A 121 -10.65 -4.64 0.01
N ARG A 122 -10.84 -4.58 1.33
CA ARG A 122 -9.74 -4.58 2.30
C ARG A 122 -9.47 -5.99 2.83
N TRP A 123 -8.19 -6.32 2.94
CA TRP A 123 -7.70 -7.64 3.34
C TRP A 123 -6.57 -7.52 4.34
N ASP A 124 -6.51 -8.45 5.27
CA ASP A 124 -5.44 -8.57 6.26
C ASP A 124 -4.77 -9.95 6.23
N ARG A 125 -5.30 -10.92 5.47
CA ARG A 125 -4.63 -12.19 5.19
C ARG A 125 -4.29 -12.31 3.72
N VAL A 126 -3.04 -12.71 3.45
CA VAL A 126 -2.55 -12.95 2.09
C VAL A 126 -1.98 -14.36 2.03
N ARG A 127 -2.55 -15.20 1.17
CA ARG A 127 -2.03 -16.53 0.85
C ARG A 127 -1.24 -16.45 -0.44
N LEU A 128 0.02 -16.85 -0.40
CA LEU A 128 0.88 -17.02 -1.56
C LEU A 128 0.98 -18.51 -1.86
N VAL A 129 0.74 -18.89 -3.11
CA VAL A 129 0.90 -20.26 -3.59
C VAL A 129 1.95 -20.25 -4.69
N CYS A 130 2.99 -21.05 -4.57
CA CYS A 130 4.00 -21.21 -5.60
C CYS A 130 4.13 -22.68 -6.01
N SER A 131 4.45 -22.91 -7.28
CA SER A 131 4.59 -24.26 -7.84
C SER A 131 5.74 -24.36 -8.84
N GLN A 132 6.33 -25.55 -8.90
CA GLN A 132 7.39 -25.89 -9.85
C GLN A 132 7.18 -27.34 -10.36
N PRO A 133 6.20 -27.55 -11.26
CA PRO A 133 5.88 -28.88 -11.74
C PRO A 133 6.92 -29.45 -12.72
N TYR A 134 7.78 -28.60 -13.30
CA TYR A 134 8.68 -29.00 -14.39
C TYR A 134 10.05 -29.47 -13.92
N ASN A 135 10.41 -29.19 -12.66
CA ASN A 135 11.69 -29.58 -12.08
C ASN A 135 11.56 -29.91 -10.58
N LYS A 136 11.41 -31.20 -10.28
CA LYS A 136 11.25 -31.69 -8.90
C LYS A 136 12.55 -31.72 -8.09
N HIS A 137 13.69 -31.50 -8.75
CA HIS A 137 15.00 -31.61 -8.13
C HIS A 137 15.53 -30.28 -7.58
N CYS A 138 14.99 -29.15 -8.06
CA CYS A 138 15.38 -27.83 -7.55
C CYS A 138 14.59 -27.46 -6.29
N LYS A 139 15.25 -26.69 -5.40
CA LYS A 139 14.52 -25.94 -4.37
C LYS A 139 13.89 -24.71 -5.04
N TYR A 140 12.63 -24.46 -4.72
CA TYR A 140 11.88 -23.33 -5.25
C TYR A 140 11.07 -22.67 -4.13
N GLY A 141 10.65 -21.43 -4.36
CA GLY A 141 9.87 -20.66 -3.42
C GLY A 141 9.90 -19.17 -3.76
N LEU A 142 9.94 -18.33 -2.73
CA LEU A 142 9.91 -16.88 -2.86
C LEU A 142 11.10 -16.25 -2.14
N SER A 143 11.75 -15.31 -2.80
CA SER A 143 12.81 -14.48 -2.22
C SER A 143 12.23 -13.37 -1.36
N PHE A 144 11.21 -12.67 -1.84
CA PHE A 144 10.51 -11.64 -1.07
C PHE A 144 9.10 -11.38 -1.60
N VAL A 145 8.27 -10.75 -0.77
CA VAL A 145 6.99 -10.20 -1.16
C VAL A 145 6.82 -8.80 -0.56
N GLN A 146 6.37 -7.85 -1.36
CA GLN A 146 6.08 -6.49 -0.92
C GLN A 146 4.66 -6.15 -1.34
N ILE A 147 3.84 -5.74 -0.39
CA ILE A 147 2.44 -5.39 -0.59
C ILE A 147 2.31 -3.88 -0.39
N TYR A 148 1.59 -3.21 -1.28
CA TYR A 148 1.40 -1.78 -1.25
C TYR A 148 -0.09 -1.44 -1.17
N GLU A 149 -0.39 -0.39 -0.42
CA GLU A 149 -1.72 0.21 -0.37
C GLU A 149 -1.79 1.41 -1.33
N PRO A 150 -3.00 1.82 -1.80
CA PRO A 150 -3.13 3.01 -2.61
C PRO A 150 -2.65 4.24 -1.81
N GLU A 151 -2.18 5.26 -2.51
CA GLU A 151 -1.84 6.52 -1.89
C GLU A 151 -3.12 7.16 -1.32
N SER A 152 -3.15 7.42 -0.02
CA SER A 152 -4.24 8.22 0.55
C SER A 152 -4.10 9.63 0.00
N LEU A 153 -5.06 10.05 -0.83
CA LEU A 153 -5.13 11.41 -1.38
C LEU A 153 -5.32 12.48 -0.29
N GLU A 154 -5.58 12.09 0.97
CA GLU A 154 -5.72 13.02 2.09
C GLU A 154 -4.40 13.75 2.44
N LEU A 155 -3.24 13.21 2.09
CA LEU A 155 -1.94 13.87 2.33
C LEU A 155 -1.55 14.89 1.26
N ALA A 156 -2.28 14.97 0.14
CA ALA A 156 -2.00 15.92 -0.94
C ALA A 156 -2.72 17.28 -0.75
N MET A 157 -3.50 17.45 0.31
CA MET A 157 -4.25 18.69 0.61
C MET A 157 -3.81 19.36 1.91
N ALA A 158 -2.58 19.13 2.37
CA ALA A 158 -2.00 20.02 3.39
C ALA A 158 -1.65 21.36 2.71
N PRO A 159 -2.27 22.51 3.09
CA PRO A 159 -1.80 23.79 2.60
C PRO A 159 -0.38 24.01 3.15
N SER A 160 0.59 24.11 2.25
CA SER A 160 1.95 24.54 2.57
C SER A 160 1.90 25.91 3.26
N PRO A 161 2.44 26.05 4.49
CA PRO A 161 2.59 27.37 5.09
C PRO A 161 3.79 28.06 4.44
N GLY A 162 3.54 29.15 3.73
CA GLY A 162 4.59 30.12 3.37
C GLY A 162 4.79 30.33 1.87
N GLY A 163 3.99 31.25 1.32
CA GLY A 163 4.32 32.06 0.15
C GLY A 163 3.93 33.50 0.48
N SER A 164 4.94 34.30 0.80
CA SER A 164 4.93 35.65 1.37
C SER A 164 4.23 36.71 0.51
N SER A 165 3.19 37.35 1.06
CA SER A 165 2.87 38.75 0.77
C SER A 165 3.42 39.60 1.90
N GLU A 166 4.45 40.39 1.63
CA GLU A 166 4.92 41.45 2.51
C GLU A 166 3.87 42.56 2.56
N ASP A 167 2.92 42.44 3.49
CA ASP A 167 2.18 43.60 3.99
C ASP A 167 2.76 43.95 5.36
N GLU A 168 3.61 44.97 5.35
CA GLU A 168 4.28 45.59 6.48
C GLU A 168 3.24 46.10 7.50
N PHE A 169 2.99 45.32 8.56
CA PHE A 169 2.11 45.69 9.65
C PHE A 169 2.81 46.73 10.55
N LYS A 170 2.48 48.01 10.39
CA LYS A 170 2.90 49.10 11.29
C LYS A 170 1.89 49.26 12.45
N PRO A 171 2.22 48.88 13.69
CA PRO A 171 1.34 49.12 14.82
C PRO A 171 1.35 50.62 15.19
N GLY A 172 0.29 51.34 14.81
CA GLY A 172 0.12 52.75 15.21
C GLY A 172 -0.90 53.59 14.42
N GLU A 173 -1.31 53.18 13.22
CA GLU A 173 -2.16 54.04 12.36
C GLU A 173 -3.66 53.98 12.66
N LEU A 174 -4.13 53.01 13.44
CA LEU A 174 -5.56 52.83 13.77
C LEU A 174 -6.16 53.94 14.63
N PHE A 175 -5.34 54.76 15.30
CA PHE A 175 -5.83 55.86 16.14
C PHE A 175 -5.67 57.25 15.51
N ALA A 176 -4.98 57.39 14.37
CA ALA A 176 -4.79 58.67 13.70
C ALA A 176 -5.99 59.07 12.83
N ALA A 177 -6.75 58.09 12.32
CA ALA A 177 -7.88 58.32 11.43
C ALA A 177 -9.18 58.79 12.12
N HIS A 178 -9.23 58.81 13.46
CA HIS A 178 -10.44 59.20 14.21
C HIS A 178 -10.41 60.63 14.79
N ARG A 179 -9.38 61.43 14.48
CA ARG A 179 -9.27 62.82 15.00
C ARG A 179 -9.42 63.91 13.94
N ASN A 180 -9.53 63.56 12.66
CA ASN A 180 -9.71 64.54 11.57
C ASN A 180 -11.13 64.66 11.00
N ASN A 181 -12.10 63.87 11.47
CA ASN A 181 -13.49 63.94 10.97
C ASN A 181 -14.46 64.72 11.87
N SER A 182 -13.96 65.44 12.87
CA SER A 182 -14.77 66.22 13.83
C SER A 182 -14.74 67.74 13.62
N GLN A 183 -14.38 68.22 12.42
CA GLN A 183 -14.54 69.63 12.04
C GLN A 183 -15.04 69.80 10.59
N GLN A 184 -16.19 69.22 10.23
CA GLN A 184 -17.04 69.79 9.18
C GLN A 184 -18.47 69.24 9.20
N SER A 185 -19.29 69.80 10.10
CA SER A 185 -20.74 69.95 9.89
C SER A 185 -21.30 70.85 11.00
N ASN A 186 -21.18 72.16 10.80
CA ASN A 186 -22.01 73.15 11.47
C ASN A 186 -22.64 74.02 10.38
N SER A 187 -23.91 74.35 10.58
CA SER A 187 -24.93 74.96 9.68
C SER A 187 -25.72 73.92 8.86
N ASP A 188 -27.05 73.87 8.88
CA ASP A 188 -28.04 74.81 9.43
C ASP A 188 -29.34 74.06 9.76
N THR A 189 -29.89 74.44 10.91
CA THR A 189 -31.28 74.41 11.37
C THR A 189 -32.32 74.75 10.27
N GLY A 190 -33.59 74.34 10.34
CA GLY A 190 -34.35 73.86 11.49
C GLY A 190 -35.73 73.32 11.11
N CYS A 191 -36.29 72.54 12.04
CA CYS A 191 -37.71 72.26 12.12
C CYS A 191 -38.42 73.49 12.69
N HIS A 192 -39.52 73.93 12.07
CA HIS A 192 -40.48 74.83 12.71
C HIS A 192 -41.74 74.06 13.07
N HIS A 193 -42.19 74.35 14.29
CA HIS A 193 -43.26 73.75 15.05
C HIS A 193 -44.66 74.15 14.54
N SER A 194 -45.57 73.18 14.56
CA SER A 194 -46.93 73.25 15.15
C SER A 194 -47.99 74.17 14.50
N PRO A 195 -49.19 74.30 15.10
CA PRO A 195 -50.26 73.30 15.06
C PRO A 195 -51.61 73.92 14.62
N HIS A 196 -52.56 73.11 14.16
CA HIS A 196 -54.02 73.16 14.46
C HIS A 196 -54.80 72.27 13.49
#